data_AF-A0A820CXE6-F1
#
_entry.id   AF-A0A820CXE6-F1
#
_cell.length_a   1.000
_cell.length_b   1.000
_cell.length_c   1.000
_cell.angle_alpha   90.00
_cell.angle_beta   90.00
_cell.angle_gamma   90.00
#
_symmetry.space_group_name_H-M   'P 1'
#
loop_
_entity.id
_entity.type
_entity.pdbx_description
1 polymer ?
#
loop_
_entity_poly.entity_id
_entity_poly.type
_entity_poly.pdbx_seq_one_letter_code
_entity_poly.pdbx_strand_id
1 'polypeptide(L)'
;AKDDGLDFRELLKHRDKQKKKIEEEEREQINLKPPQIRMDQPEETGGGDDNGSGSRRSSIMDDRRPSLRRVDQENLLKVRRDSKTRRPSLAEVVPDWPTLHKVKRPEKEKEAFVEPLQDIKCKEEDGEITFNCTFCKPSTRIRWLKNKVEIFHGLKYHFDSSGAKQKLTIYKLHPDDSGKYFCRVNDIETSAWLEVKPAIPLYDFYKELPARMEVFRTKPTILEYHVNDPNAPVKWYKNGVLIDTEKDKRMKYHQDMTRCIFRIFKTTKADEGEYTCQIDDERGIKTTGSVYVEEPQWRFETKLPATLEGDENDKIELECSVQDEDAECDWFFEG
;
A
#
# COMPACT_ATOMS: atom_id res chain seq x y z
N ALA A 1 -9.92 51.27 6.90
CA ALA A 1 -10.81 50.19 7.38
C ALA A 1 -9.92 49.03 7.85
N LYS A 2 -10.41 48.16 8.75
CA LYS A 2 -9.60 47.12 9.39
C LYS A 2 -9.00 46.16 8.37
N ASP A 3 -7.70 45.96 8.49
CA ASP A 3 -6.85 45.05 7.73
C ASP A 3 -7.19 43.61 8.14
N ASP A 4 -7.94 42.88 7.29
CA ASP A 4 -8.22 41.44 7.44
C ASP A 4 -7.07 40.60 6.84
N GLY A 5 -5.83 41.04 7.05
CA GLY A 5 -4.65 40.21 6.88
C GLY A 5 -4.69 39.04 7.86
N LEU A 6 -5.19 37.89 7.38
CA LEU A 6 -5.06 36.61 8.07
C LEU A 6 -3.57 36.39 8.41
N ASP A 7 -3.21 36.65 9.67
CA ASP A 7 -1.86 36.49 10.19
C ASP A 7 -1.47 35.01 10.06
N PHE A 8 -0.61 34.72 9.08
CA PHE A 8 -0.09 33.38 8.83
C PHE A 8 0.57 32.76 10.08
N ARG A 9 1.06 33.58 11.03
CA ARG A 9 1.55 33.06 12.31
C ARG A 9 0.44 32.51 13.19
N GLU A 10 -0.73 33.13 13.21
CA GLU A 10 -1.90 32.64 13.96
C GLU A 10 -2.44 31.34 13.34
N LEU A 11 -2.45 31.23 12.01
CA LEU A 11 -2.83 29.99 11.32
C LEU A 11 -1.85 28.83 11.59
N LEU A 12 -0.52 29.09 11.60
CA LEU A 12 0.46 28.07 11.98
C LEU A 12 0.31 27.65 13.45
N LYS A 13 0.10 28.59 14.37
CA LYS A 13 -0.15 28.27 15.79
C LYS A 13 -1.41 27.42 15.96
N HIS A 14 -2.48 27.74 15.25
CA HIS A 14 -3.72 26.98 15.30
C HIS A 14 -3.52 25.56 14.76
N ARG A 15 -2.81 25.41 13.64
CA ARG A 15 -2.46 24.10 13.06
C ARG A 15 -1.61 23.25 14.01
N ASP A 16 -0.58 23.83 14.61
CA ASP A 16 0.33 23.10 15.52
C ASP A 16 -0.39 22.71 16.83
N LYS A 17 -1.36 23.52 17.27
CA LYS A 17 -2.25 23.18 18.40
C LYS A 17 -3.18 22.01 18.08
N GLN A 18 -3.74 21.96 16.86
CA GLN A 18 -4.57 20.83 16.42
C GLN A 18 -3.75 19.54 16.27
N LYS A 19 -2.52 19.62 15.73
CA LYS A 19 -1.61 18.47 15.65
C LYS A 19 -1.27 17.90 17.02
N LYS A 20 -0.94 18.74 18.01
CA LYS A 20 -0.68 18.29 19.38
C LYS A 20 -1.91 17.63 20.02
N LYS A 21 -3.11 18.16 19.76
CA LYS A 21 -4.35 17.58 20.29
C LYS A 21 -4.63 16.20 19.70
N ILE A 22 -4.41 16.01 18.41
CA ILE A 22 -4.56 14.71 17.73
C ILE A 22 -3.52 13.71 18.25
N GLU A 23 -2.26 14.11 18.41
CA GLU A 23 -1.20 13.25 18.98
C GLU A 23 -1.47 12.87 20.45
N GLU A 24 -2.12 13.74 21.22
CA GLU A 24 -2.52 13.47 22.61
C GLU A 24 -3.71 12.49 22.67
N GLU A 25 -4.73 12.68 21.83
CA GLU A 25 -5.87 11.75 21.70
C GLU A 25 -5.44 10.36 21.18
N GLU A 26 -4.48 10.28 20.25
CA GLU A 26 -3.91 9.00 19.79
C GLU A 26 -3.11 8.30 20.89
N ARG A 27 -2.35 9.04 21.71
CA ARG A 27 -1.63 8.48 22.86
C ARG A 27 -2.57 7.94 23.94
N GLU A 28 -3.71 8.59 24.15
CA GLU A 28 -4.74 8.10 25.08
C GLU A 28 -5.42 6.83 24.56
N GLN A 29 -5.66 6.72 23.25
CA GLN A 29 -6.24 5.50 22.64
C GLN A 29 -5.29 4.30 22.69
N ILE A 30 -3.99 4.51 22.53
CA ILE A 30 -2.98 3.44 22.61
C ILE A 30 -2.82 2.91 24.05
N ASN A 31 -3.17 3.69 25.08
CA ASN A 31 -3.05 3.30 26.48
C ASN A 31 -4.33 2.65 27.08
N LEU A 32 -5.38 2.45 26.28
CA LEU A 32 -6.55 1.69 26.71
C LEU A 32 -6.21 0.19 26.75
N LYS A 33 -6.00 -0.34 27.96
CA LYS A 33 -5.85 -1.78 28.21
C LYS A 33 -7.05 -2.54 27.63
N PRO A 34 -6.85 -3.71 26.99
CA PRO A 34 -7.95 -4.51 26.48
C PRO A 34 -8.85 -4.98 27.63
N PRO A 35 -10.19 -5.06 27.43
CA PRO A 35 -11.11 -5.49 28.46
C PRO A 35 -10.81 -6.93 28.90
N GLN A 36 -10.68 -7.14 30.21
CA GLN A 36 -10.60 -8.46 30.81
C GLN A 36 -11.95 -9.16 30.61
N ILE A 37 -11.99 -10.14 29.71
CA ILE A 37 -13.12 -11.04 29.55
C ILE A 37 -13.18 -11.90 30.82
N ARG A 38 -14.14 -11.60 31.69
CA ARG A 38 -14.47 -12.41 32.88
C ARG A 38 -15.22 -13.64 32.38
N MET A 39 -14.59 -14.81 32.43
CA MET A 39 -15.28 -16.08 32.21
C MET A 39 -16.17 -16.36 33.43
N ASP A 40 -17.47 -16.18 33.27
CA ASP A 40 -18.44 -16.66 34.25
C ASP A 40 -18.44 -18.20 34.23
N GLN A 41 -18.22 -18.79 35.40
CA GLN A 41 -18.38 -20.23 35.65
C GLN A 41 -19.87 -20.57 35.70
N PRO A 42 -20.29 -21.77 35.23
CA PRO A 42 -21.67 -22.19 35.35
C PRO A 42 -22.01 -22.56 36.80
N GLU A 43 -23.18 -22.10 37.24
CA GLU A 43 -23.78 -22.36 38.55
C GLU A 43 -24.03 -23.87 38.77
N GLU A 44 -23.48 -24.40 39.87
CA GLU A 44 -23.94 -25.67 40.44
C GLU A 44 -25.25 -25.45 41.20
N THR A 45 -26.35 -25.95 40.65
CA THR A 45 -27.56 -26.21 41.43
C THR A 45 -27.44 -27.56 42.12
N GLY A 46 -27.25 -27.54 43.43
CA GLY A 46 -27.38 -28.71 44.29
C GLY A 46 -28.84 -29.08 44.57
N GLY A 47 -29.08 -30.37 44.79
CA GLY A 47 -30.28 -30.87 45.46
C GLY A 47 -30.61 -32.33 45.14
N GLY A 48 -30.39 -33.23 46.10
CA GLY A 48 -31.06 -34.54 46.13
C GLY A 48 -30.27 -35.69 46.77
N ASP A 49 -30.27 -35.75 48.10
CA ASP A 49 -30.02 -36.96 48.88
C ASP A 49 -31.17 -37.97 48.66
N ASP A 50 -30.90 -39.28 48.52
CA ASP A 50 -31.31 -40.30 49.52
C ASP A 50 -30.96 -41.75 49.11
N ASN A 51 -30.36 -42.43 50.08
CA ASN A 51 -30.42 -43.85 50.50
C ASN A 51 -30.99 -44.96 49.59
N GLY A 52 -30.32 -46.13 49.60
CA GLY A 52 -31.05 -47.40 49.43
C GLY A 52 -30.27 -48.63 48.93
N SER A 53 -29.68 -49.37 49.86
CA SER A 53 -29.23 -50.76 49.74
C SER A 53 -30.28 -51.72 49.14
N GLY A 54 -29.86 -52.75 48.38
CA GLY A 54 -30.74 -53.91 48.17
C GLY A 54 -30.43 -54.89 47.04
N SER A 55 -29.46 -55.76 47.29
CA SER A 55 -29.25 -57.11 46.74
C SER A 55 -30.47 -57.84 46.12
N ARG A 56 -30.29 -58.46 44.93
CA ARG A 56 -30.59 -59.88 44.58
C ARG A 56 -30.39 -60.11 43.06
N ARG A 57 -29.36 -60.85 42.63
CA ARG A 57 -29.29 -62.32 42.39
C ARG A 57 -30.04 -62.81 41.14
N SER A 58 -29.27 -63.20 40.12
CA SER A 58 -29.41 -64.41 39.27
C SER A 58 -28.46 -64.22 38.07
N SER A 59 -27.21 -64.69 38.09
CA SER A 59 -26.70 -66.07 37.97
C SER A 59 -26.78 -66.64 36.55
N ILE A 60 -25.61 -67.16 36.09
CA ILE A 60 -25.42 -68.32 35.16
C ILE A 60 -25.56 -67.96 33.66
N MET A 61 -24.62 -68.24 32.75
CA MET A 61 -23.38 -69.04 32.66
C MET A 61 -22.54 -68.45 31.49
N ASP A 62 -21.23 -68.25 31.67
CA ASP A 62 -20.12 -69.03 31.06
C ASP A 62 -20.19 -69.22 29.52
N ASP A 63 -19.24 -68.66 28.78
CA ASP A 63 -18.11 -69.49 28.29
C ASP A 63 -16.96 -68.66 27.66
N ARG A 64 -15.86 -68.60 28.43
CA ARG A 64 -14.47 -68.91 28.03
C ARG A 64 -13.92 -68.34 26.72
N ARG A 65 -13.20 -67.21 26.84
CA ARG A 65 -12.00 -66.95 26.01
C ARG A 65 -10.75 -67.24 26.84
N PRO A 66 -9.91 -68.24 26.50
CA PRO A 66 -8.74 -68.56 27.31
C PRO A 66 -7.75 -67.39 27.27
N SER A 67 -7.34 -66.90 28.44
CA SER A 67 -6.17 -66.05 28.56
C SER A 67 -4.94 -66.88 28.13
N LEU A 68 -4.25 -66.41 27.09
CA LEU A 68 -2.93 -66.92 26.75
C LEU A 68 -2.01 -66.62 27.94
N ARG A 69 -1.81 -67.66 28.76
CA ARG A 69 -0.72 -67.72 29.73
C ARG A 69 0.56 -67.33 29.00
N ARG A 70 1.35 -66.44 29.61
CA ARG A 70 2.77 -66.24 29.26
C ARG A 70 3.40 -67.63 29.24
N VAL A 71 3.64 -68.15 28.04
CA VAL A 71 4.48 -69.32 27.87
C VAL A 71 5.90 -68.81 27.97
N ASP A 72 6.60 -69.29 29.01
CA ASP A 72 8.02 -69.05 29.23
C ASP A 72 8.80 -69.28 27.93
N GLN A 73 9.39 -68.20 27.42
CA GLN A 73 10.16 -68.18 26.17
C GLN A 73 11.45 -69.03 26.22
N GLU A 74 11.74 -69.70 27.34
CA GLU A 74 12.99 -70.45 27.52
C GLU A 74 12.91 -71.94 27.17
N ASN A 75 11.74 -72.50 26.83
CA ASN A 75 11.60 -73.93 26.50
C ASN A 75 11.09 -74.26 25.09
N LEU A 76 10.90 -73.28 24.19
CA LEU A 76 10.53 -73.51 22.78
C LEU A 76 11.71 -73.55 21.80
N LEU A 77 12.95 -73.49 22.31
CA LEU A 77 14.18 -73.55 21.54
C LEU A 77 15.05 -74.75 21.95
N LYS A 78 14.48 -75.95 22.04
CA LYS A 78 15.24 -77.21 22.07
C LYS A 78 14.65 -78.27 21.14
N VAL A 79 14.39 -77.90 19.90
CA VAL A 79 14.49 -78.87 18.81
C VAL A 79 15.96 -78.90 18.40
N ARG A 80 16.66 -79.95 18.87
CA ARG A 80 18.02 -80.30 18.42
C ARG A 80 18.04 -80.26 16.89
N ARG A 81 18.85 -79.35 16.34
CA ARG A 81 19.26 -79.39 14.93
C ARG A 81 20.24 -80.54 14.81
N ASP A 82 19.77 -81.73 14.46
CA ASP A 82 20.66 -82.69 13.81
C ASP A 82 20.99 -82.12 12.44
N SER A 83 22.21 -81.62 12.31
CA SER A 83 22.74 -80.90 11.15
C SER A 83 23.02 -81.78 9.93
N LYS A 84 22.34 -82.93 9.80
CA LYS A 84 22.56 -83.90 8.72
C LYS A 84 21.37 -84.12 7.79
N THR A 85 20.24 -83.45 7.98
CA THR A 85 19.10 -83.53 7.04
C THR A 85 18.66 -82.14 6.60
N ARG A 86 18.97 -81.82 5.33
CA ARG A 86 18.45 -80.62 4.65
C ARG A 86 16.94 -80.80 4.51
N ARG A 87 16.14 -79.93 5.16
CA ARG A 87 14.70 -79.87 4.87
C ARG A 87 14.54 -79.47 3.40
N PRO A 88 13.87 -80.29 2.57
CA PRO A 88 13.65 -79.93 1.19
C PRO A 88 12.78 -78.67 1.13
N SER A 89 13.07 -77.77 0.20
CA SER A 89 12.26 -76.58 -0.02
C SER A 89 10.89 -77.00 -0.57
N LEU A 90 9.86 -76.15 -0.41
CA LEU A 90 8.52 -76.45 -0.93
C LEU A 90 8.53 -76.73 -2.44
N ALA A 91 9.44 -76.08 -3.18
CA ALA A 91 9.67 -76.31 -4.61
C ALA A 91 10.32 -77.66 -4.94
N GLU A 92 10.97 -78.33 -3.96
CA GLU A 92 11.56 -79.67 -4.14
C GLU A 92 10.56 -80.79 -3.83
N VAL A 93 9.49 -80.51 -3.09
CA VAL A 93 8.49 -81.50 -2.66
C VAL A 93 7.25 -81.52 -3.56
N VAL A 94 7.03 -80.46 -4.35
CA VAL A 94 5.85 -80.31 -5.21
C VAL A 94 6.27 -80.44 -6.69
N PRO A 95 5.96 -81.55 -7.36
CA PRO A 95 6.08 -81.66 -8.82
C PRO A 95 5.18 -80.61 -9.47
N ASP A 96 5.69 -79.91 -10.49
CA ASP A 96 5.04 -78.80 -11.21
C ASP A 96 4.87 -77.49 -10.42
N TRP A 97 5.76 -77.18 -9.49
CA TRP A 97 5.80 -75.82 -8.92
C TRP A 97 6.03 -74.79 -10.05
N PRO A 98 5.09 -73.84 -10.28
CA PRO A 98 5.23 -72.88 -11.36
C PRO A 98 6.49 -72.04 -11.15
N THR A 99 7.36 -71.99 -12.16
CA THR A 99 8.54 -71.14 -12.15
C THR A 99 8.08 -69.70 -11.97
N LEU A 100 8.32 -69.13 -10.79
CA LEU A 100 8.05 -67.73 -10.52
C LEU A 100 9.02 -66.92 -11.39
N HIS A 101 8.57 -66.54 -12.57
CA HIS A 101 9.27 -65.57 -13.39
C HIS A 101 9.44 -64.33 -12.53
N LYS A 102 10.69 -63.92 -12.27
CA LYS A 102 10.96 -62.66 -11.57
C LYS A 102 10.37 -61.55 -12.44
N VAL A 103 9.13 -61.14 -12.13
CA VAL A 103 8.53 -59.96 -12.72
C VAL A 103 9.42 -58.81 -12.29
N LYS A 104 10.15 -58.21 -13.25
CA LYS A 104 10.92 -56.99 -13.00
C LYS A 104 9.91 -55.97 -12.53
N ARG A 105 9.95 -55.62 -11.24
CA ARG A 105 9.05 -54.62 -10.66
C ARG A 105 9.21 -53.35 -11.53
N PRO A 106 8.13 -52.76 -12.05
CA PRO A 106 8.25 -51.54 -12.84
C PRO A 106 9.03 -50.52 -12.02
N GLU A 107 10.09 -49.96 -12.62
CA GLU A 107 10.87 -48.90 -11.98
C GLU A 107 9.92 -47.74 -11.69
N LYS A 108 9.82 -47.34 -10.41
CA LYS A 108 8.99 -46.22 -9.99
C LYS A 108 9.55 -44.97 -10.64
N GLU A 109 8.79 -44.34 -11.53
CA GLU A 109 9.19 -43.08 -12.17
C GLU A 109 9.54 -42.04 -11.09
N LYS A 110 10.68 -41.35 -11.31
CA LYS A 110 11.17 -40.33 -10.39
C LYS A 110 10.26 -39.11 -10.45
N GLU A 111 9.68 -38.77 -9.30
CA GLU A 111 8.84 -37.58 -9.14
C GLU A 111 9.67 -36.30 -9.42
N ALA A 112 9.15 -35.41 -10.27
CA ALA A 112 9.83 -34.17 -10.67
C ALA A 112 8.84 -33.13 -11.23
N PHE A 113 9.25 -31.86 -11.22
CA PHE A 113 8.57 -30.80 -11.99
C PHE A 113 8.98 -30.91 -13.46
N VAL A 114 7.99 -31.08 -14.34
CA VAL A 114 8.18 -31.10 -15.79
C VAL A 114 8.37 -29.67 -16.30
N GLU A 115 7.56 -28.75 -15.78
CA GLU A 115 7.69 -27.32 -16.03
C GLU A 115 7.90 -26.63 -14.69
N PRO A 116 9.13 -26.18 -14.38
CA PRO A 116 9.41 -25.46 -13.15
C PRO A 116 8.81 -24.05 -13.21
N LEU A 117 8.73 -23.41 -12.05
CA LEU A 117 8.40 -21.99 -11.94
C LEU A 117 9.46 -21.14 -12.67
N GLN A 118 9.01 -20.00 -13.22
CA GLN A 118 9.85 -19.02 -13.89
C GLN A 118 9.73 -17.67 -13.22
N ASP A 119 10.83 -16.90 -13.21
CA ASP A 119 10.88 -15.56 -12.62
C ASP A 119 9.94 -14.61 -13.38
N ILE A 120 9.27 -13.73 -12.64
CA ILE A 120 8.33 -12.74 -13.18
C ILE A 120 8.76 -11.35 -12.71
N LYS A 121 8.79 -10.40 -13.65
CA LYS A 121 8.92 -8.97 -13.38
C LYS A 121 7.64 -8.29 -13.80
N CYS A 122 7.01 -7.58 -12.89
CA CYS A 122 5.76 -6.87 -13.12
C CYS A 122 5.79 -5.52 -12.40
N LYS A 123 4.76 -4.72 -12.64
CA LYS A 123 4.51 -3.48 -11.94
C LYS A 123 3.25 -3.64 -11.09
N GLU A 124 3.16 -2.84 -10.04
CA GLU A 124 1.96 -2.75 -9.20
C GLU A 124 0.69 -2.43 -10.01
N GLU A 125 0.81 -1.68 -11.11
CA GLU A 125 -0.29 -1.35 -12.04
C GLU A 125 -0.88 -2.57 -12.78
N ASP A 126 -0.14 -3.68 -12.90
CA ASP A 126 -0.63 -4.90 -13.56
C ASP A 126 -1.77 -5.57 -12.77
N GLY A 127 -1.93 -5.21 -11.48
CA GLY A 127 -3.03 -5.63 -10.62
C GLY A 127 -2.93 -7.07 -10.09
N GLU A 128 -2.55 -8.03 -10.94
CA GLU A 128 -2.34 -9.43 -10.58
C GLU A 128 -1.29 -10.13 -11.45
N ILE A 129 -0.71 -11.21 -10.92
CA ILE A 129 0.16 -12.12 -11.69
C ILE A 129 -0.23 -13.56 -11.42
N THR A 130 0.17 -14.47 -12.32
CA THR A 130 -0.02 -15.92 -12.12
C THR A 130 1.27 -16.68 -12.39
N PHE A 131 1.75 -17.38 -11.36
CA PHE A 131 2.77 -18.41 -11.47
C PHE A 131 2.16 -19.72 -11.95
N ASN A 132 2.86 -20.40 -12.86
CA ASN A 132 2.45 -21.71 -13.39
C ASN A 132 3.60 -22.70 -13.24
N CYS A 133 3.29 -23.92 -12.82
CA CYS A 133 4.21 -25.05 -12.88
C CYS A 133 3.46 -26.36 -13.13
N THR A 134 4.17 -27.36 -13.64
CA THR A 134 3.59 -28.67 -13.97
C THR A 134 4.38 -29.75 -13.27
N PHE A 135 3.72 -30.53 -12.41
CA PHE A 135 4.32 -31.67 -11.72
C PHE A 135 4.01 -32.97 -12.47
N CYS A 136 4.94 -33.93 -12.52
CA CYS A 136 4.78 -35.13 -13.34
C CYS A 136 3.56 -36.00 -12.96
N LYS A 137 3.09 -35.92 -11.71
CA LYS A 137 1.96 -36.71 -11.20
C LYS A 137 0.72 -35.83 -10.97
N PRO A 138 -0.42 -36.13 -11.63
CA PRO A 138 -1.64 -35.36 -11.43
C PRO A 138 -2.23 -35.56 -10.02
N SER A 139 -3.03 -34.58 -9.58
CA SER A 139 -3.79 -34.64 -8.32
C SER A 139 -2.92 -34.84 -7.07
N THR A 140 -1.69 -34.34 -7.10
CA THR A 140 -0.79 -34.40 -5.94
C THR A 140 -1.02 -33.19 -5.04
N ARG A 141 -0.95 -33.38 -3.73
CA ARG A 141 -1.11 -32.28 -2.75
C ARG A 141 0.12 -31.36 -2.80
N ILE A 142 -0.13 -30.08 -3.07
CA ILE A 142 0.90 -29.05 -3.22
C ILE A 142 0.84 -28.06 -2.07
N ARG A 143 2.00 -27.51 -1.71
CA ARG A 143 2.13 -26.35 -0.84
C ARG A 143 2.84 -25.21 -1.56
N TRP A 144 2.33 -24.00 -1.38
CA TRP A 144 2.97 -22.79 -1.87
C TRP A 144 3.66 -22.07 -0.71
N LEU A 145 4.85 -21.54 -0.95
CA LEU A 145 5.60 -20.78 0.04
C LEU A 145 6.11 -19.47 -0.55
N LYS A 146 6.11 -18.40 0.24
CA LYS A 146 6.80 -17.14 -0.04
C LYS A 146 7.95 -17.02 0.95
N ASN A 147 9.18 -16.86 0.47
CA ASN A 147 10.39 -16.76 1.30
C ASN A 147 10.48 -17.89 2.34
N LYS A 148 10.15 -19.13 1.94
CA LYS A 148 10.10 -20.35 2.78
C LYS A 148 9.02 -20.36 3.87
N VAL A 149 8.11 -19.39 3.89
CA VAL A 149 6.93 -19.37 4.75
C VAL A 149 5.72 -19.85 3.93
N GLU A 150 4.99 -20.82 4.44
CA GLU A 150 3.80 -21.35 3.76
C GLU A 150 2.72 -20.26 3.63
N ILE A 151 2.17 -20.12 2.42
CA ILE A 151 1.07 -19.20 2.12
C ILE A 151 -0.22 -19.99 1.89
N PHE A 152 -1.34 -19.37 2.22
CA PHE A 152 -2.65 -20.01 2.19
C PHE A 152 -3.59 -19.33 1.19
N HIS A 153 -4.53 -20.12 0.68
CA HIS A 153 -5.57 -19.65 -0.22
C HIS A 153 -6.42 -18.57 0.46
N GLY A 154 -6.74 -17.49 -0.24
CA GLY A 154 -7.53 -16.39 0.27
C GLY A 154 -7.63 -15.22 -0.71
N LEU A 155 -7.89 -14.03 -0.20
CA LEU A 155 -8.04 -12.81 -1.01
C LEU A 155 -6.75 -12.39 -1.74
N LYS A 156 -5.59 -12.64 -1.10
CA LYS A 156 -4.29 -12.27 -1.64
C LYS A 156 -3.73 -13.30 -2.61
N TYR A 157 -3.88 -14.58 -2.26
CA TYR A 157 -3.31 -15.70 -2.99
C TYR A 157 -4.42 -16.68 -3.37
N HIS A 158 -4.58 -16.95 -4.66
CA HIS A 158 -5.53 -17.92 -5.17
C HIS A 158 -4.79 -19.08 -5.83
N PHE A 159 -5.18 -20.29 -5.45
CA PHE A 159 -4.57 -21.52 -5.92
C PHE A 159 -5.56 -22.24 -6.82
N ASP A 160 -5.12 -22.61 -8.01
CA ASP A 160 -5.88 -23.45 -8.94
C ASP A 160 -5.03 -24.65 -9.36
N SER A 161 -5.64 -25.82 -9.38
CA SER A 161 -4.99 -27.10 -9.67
C SER A 161 -5.81 -27.87 -10.69
N SER A 162 -5.28 -27.96 -11.90
CA SER A 162 -5.88 -28.72 -13.00
C SER A 162 -5.01 -29.93 -13.32
N GLY A 163 -5.29 -31.06 -12.66
CA GLY A 163 -4.54 -32.30 -12.81
C GLY A 163 -3.07 -32.14 -12.39
N ALA A 164 -2.18 -32.09 -13.38
CA ALA A 164 -0.74 -31.95 -13.19
C ALA A 164 -0.27 -30.48 -13.16
N LYS A 165 -1.10 -29.56 -13.67
CA LYS A 165 -0.82 -28.12 -13.76
C LYS A 165 -1.30 -27.38 -12.52
N GLN A 166 -0.47 -26.46 -12.06
CA GLN A 166 -0.60 -25.84 -10.75
C GLN A 166 -0.37 -24.35 -10.91
N LYS A 167 -1.32 -23.57 -10.40
CA LYS A 167 -1.36 -22.12 -10.56
C LYS A 167 -1.43 -21.44 -9.21
N LEU A 168 -0.66 -20.38 -9.08
CA LEU A 168 -0.72 -19.42 -7.99
C LEU A 168 -0.97 -18.05 -8.59
N THR A 169 -2.16 -17.50 -8.37
CA THR A 169 -2.50 -16.12 -8.71
C THR A 169 -2.33 -15.24 -7.48
N ILE A 170 -1.63 -14.11 -7.65
CA ILE A 170 -1.40 -13.12 -6.60
C ILE A 170 -2.14 -11.85 -7.00
N TYR A 171 -3.12 -11.46 -6.20
CA TYR A 171 -3.95 -10.27 -6.45
C TYR A 171 -3.42 -9.03 -5.74
N LYS A 172 -3.85 -7.85 -6.19
CA LYS A 172 -3.54 -6.55 -5.59
C LYS A 172 -2.04 -6.42 -5.31
N LEU A 173 -1.23 -6.55 -6.37
CA LEU A 173 0.22 -6.50 -6.28
C LEU A 173 0.68 -5.27 -5.49
N HIS A 174 1.71 -5.46 -4.68
CA HIS A 174 2.39 -4.40 -3.94
C HIS A 174 3.90 -4.68 -3.98
N PRO A 175 4.79 -3.67 -3.89
CA PRO A 175 6.24 -3.90 -3.86
C PRO A 175 6.71 -4.94 -2.81
N ASP A 176 6.00 -5.03 -1.68
CA ASP A 176 6.25 -6.01 -0.61
C ASP A 176 5.97 -7.47 -1.02
N ASP A 177 5.28 -7.70 -2.13
CA ASP A 177 5.09 -9.04 -2.71
C ASP A 177 6.36 -9.58 -3.36
N SER A 178 7.32 -8.72 -3.67
CA SER A 178 8.61 -9.13 -4.20
C SER A 178 9.28 -10.17 -3.29
N GLY A 179 9.82 -11.22 -3.89
CA GLY A 179 10.43 -12.30 -3.14
C GLY A 179 10.47 -13.62 -3.89
N LYS A 180 10.93 -14.66 -3.20
CA LYS A 180 11.07 -15.99 -3.78
C LYS A 180 9.85 -16.85 -3.45
N TYR A 181 9.13 -17.26 -4.49
CA TYR A 181 7.99 -18.16 -4.39
C TYR A 181 8.41 -19.59 -4.68
N PHE A 182 7.83 -20.53 -3.94
CA PHE A 182 8.11 -21.96 -4.04
C PHE A 182 6.82 -22.73 -4.22
N CYS A 183 6.85 -23.71 -5.12
CA CYS A 183 5.84 -24.76 -5.22
C CYS A 183 6.49 -26.06 -4.75
N ARG A 184 5.95 -26.65 -3.68
CA ARG A 184 6.52 -27.85 -3.03
C ARG A 184 5.54 -29.00 -3.05
N VAL A 185 6.03 -30.16 -3.48
CA VAL A 185 5.34 -31.44 -3.47
C VAL A 185 6.22 -32.45 -2.74
N ASN A 186 5.78 -32.94 -1.57
CA ASN A 186 6.61 -33.77 -0.69
C ASN A 186 7.96 -33.08 -0.37
N ASP A 187 9.07 -33.67 -0.83
CA ASP A 187 10.44 -33.17 -0.66
C ASP A 187 11.04 -32.59 -1.95
N ILE A 188 10.21 -32.42 -2.98
CA ILE A 188 10.60 -31.82 -4.26
C ILE A 188 9.99 -30.43 -4.33
N GLU A 189 10.79 -29.44 -4.69
CA GLU A 189 10.34 -28.06 -4.86
C GLU A 189 10.89 -27.44 -6.14
N THR A 190 10.15 -26.47 -6.66
CA THR A 190 10.61 -25.52 -7.67
C THR A 190 10.44 -24.12 -7.11
N SER A 191 11.25 -23.17 -7.58
CA SER A 191 11.19 -21.78 -7.09
C SER A 191 11.31 -20.77 -8.21
N ALA A 192 10.72 -19.60 -8.03
CA ALA A 192 10.89 -18.43 -8.89
C ALA A 192 10.94 -17.13 -8.08
N TRP A 193 11.59 -16.12 -8.63
CA TRP A 193 11.64 -14.77 -8.09
C TRP A 193 10.51 -13.92 -8.69
N LEU A 194 9.79 -13.20 -7.83
CA LEU A 194 8.88 -12.13 -8.20
C LEU A 194 9.55 -10.78 -7.92
N GLU A 195 9.62 -9.92 -8.92
CA GLU A 195 9.99 -8.51 -8.77
C GLU A 195 8.78 -7.64 -9.11
N VAL A 196 8.18 -7.00 -8.09
CA VAL A 196 7.10 -6.03 -8.26
C VAL A 196 7.69 -4.63 -8.15
N LYS A 197 7.67 -3.89 -9.26
CA LYS A 197 8.06 -2.48 -9.26
C LYS A 197 6.89 -1.61 -8.78
N PRO A 198 7.15 -0.55 -8.01
CA PRO A 198 6.10 0.39 -7.59
C PRO A 198 5.41 0.99 -8.81
N ALA A 199 4.14 1.34 -8.66
CA ALA A 199 3.42 2.07 -9.70
C ALA A 199 4.14 3.39 -9.98
N ILE A 200 4.32 3.71 -11.27
CA ILE A 200 4.76 5.07 -11.65
C ILE A 200 3.54 5.97 -11.44
N PRO A 201 3.62 7.01 -10.61
CA PRO A 201 2.48 7.88 -10.38
C PRO A 201 2.06 8.52 -11.71
N LEU A 202 0.80 8.35 -12.09
CA LEU A 202 0.25 9.03 -13.27
C LEU A 202 -0.20 10.42 -12.85
N TYR A 203 0.68 11.41 -13.00
CA TYR A 203 0.36 12.79 -12.68
C TYR A 203 -0.55 13.41 -13.76
N ASP A 204 -1.51 14.22 -13.34
CA ASP A 204 -2.40 14.94 -14.27
C ASP A 204 -2.92 16.24 -13.66
N PHE A 205 -3.35 17.17 -14.53
CA PHE A 205 -4.06 18.37 -14.12
C PHE A 205 -5.56 18.11 -14.10
N TYR A 206 -6.21 18.35 -12.96
CA TYR A 206 -7.68 18.33 -12.90
C TYR A 206 -8.28 19.75 -12.80
N LYS A 207 -7.44 20.77 -12.57
CA LYS A 207 -7.77 22.17 -12.83
C LYS A 207 -6.59 22.83 -13.53
N GLU A 208 -6.82 23.17 -14.78
CA GLU A 208 -5.87 23.87 -15.64
C GLU A 208 -5.83 25.39 -15.34
N LEU A 209 -4.79 26.04 -15.83
CA LEU A 209 -4.71 27.50 -15.82
C LEU A 209 -5.81 28.10 -16.70
N PRO A 210 -6.40 29.25 -16.31
CA PRO A 210 -7.28 30.00 -17.19
C PRO A 210 -6.53 30.43 -18.46
N ALA A 211 -7.17 30.32 -19.62
CA ALA A 211 -6.56 30.70 -20.89
C ALA A 211 -6.12 32.18 -20.94
N ARG A 212 -6.86 33.05 -20.24
CA ARG A 212 -6.59 34.49 -20.14
C ARG A 212 -6.76 34.94 -18.70
N MET A 213 -5.80 35.73 -18.23
CA MET A 213 -5.75 36.29 -16.89
C MET A 213 -5.35 37.76 -16.97
N GLU A 214 -6.19 38.63 -16.42
CA GLU A 214 -5.93 40.07 -16.34
C GLU A 214 -5.47 40.40 -14.93
N VAL A 215 -4.31 41.06 -14.82
CA VAL A 215 -3.66 41.38 -13.55
C VAL A 215 -3.20 42.81 -13.57
N PHE A 216 -3.14 43.45 -12.41
CA PHE A 216 -2.68 44.82 -12.29
C PHE A 216 -1.19 44.87 -11.96
N ARG A 217 -0.47 45.83 -12.55
CA ARG A 217 0.91 46.17 -12.15
C ARG A 217 0.95 46.46 -10.65
N THR A 218 2.12 46.28 -10.03
CA THR A 218 2.44 46.41 -8.59
C THR A 218 1.76 45.40 -7.66
N LYS A 219 0.57 44.91 -8.01
CA LYS A 219 -0.15 43.89 -7.24
C LYS A 219 0.49 42.50 -7.35
N PRO A 220 0.28 41.63 -6.36
CA PRO A 220 0.68 40.23 -6.46
C PRO A 220 -0.23 39.47 -7.44
N THR A 221 0.37 38.66 -8.31
CA THR A 221 -0.34 37.77 -9.24
C THR A 221 -0.28 36.33 -8.75
N ILE A 222 -1.40 35.61 -8.83
CA ILE A 222 -1.51 34.20 -8.46
C ILE A 222 -1.99 33.40 -9.68
N LEU A 223 -1.17 32.47 -10.14
CA LEU A 223 -1.53 31.47 -11.14
C LEU A 223 -1.89 30.18 -10.40
N GLU A 224 -3.18 29.86 -10.33
CA GLU A 224 -3.68 28.69 -9.60
C GLU A 224 -4.00 27.54 -10.55
N TYR A 225 -3.51 26.35 -10.21
CA TYR A 225 -3.73 25.09 -10.93
C TYR A 225 -3.84 23.95 -9.91
N HIS A 226 -4.37 22.80 -10.33
CA HIS A 226 -4.45 21.63 -9.45
C HIS A 226 -3.95 20.37 -10.12
N VAL A 227 -3.22 19.59 -9.35
CA VAL A 227 -2.65 18.30 -9.72
C VAL A 227 -3.23 17.19 -8.87
N ASN A 228 -3.37 16.00 -9.43
CA ASN A 228 -3.95 14.85 -8.74
C ASN A 228 -3.08 14.29 -7.59
N ASP A 229 -1.78 14.60 -7.55
CA ASP A 229 -0.85 14.16 -6.50
C ASP A 229 -0.04 15.33 -5.94
N PRO A 230 0.03 15.50 -4.60
CA PRO A 230 0.81 16.56 -3.95
C PRO A 230 2.32 16.50 -4.19
N ASN A 231 2.84 15.39 -4.72
CA ASN A 231 4.26 15.20 -5.01
C ASN A 231 4.56 15.33 -6.52
N ALA A 232 3.58 15.71 -7.35
CA ALA A 232 3.79 15.89 -8.78
C ALA A 232 4.91 16.93 -9.04
N PRO A 233 6.04 16.54 -9.66
CA PRO A 233 7.11 17.48 -9.96
C PRO A 233 6.67 18.38 -11.12
N VAL A 234 6.86 19.69 -11.01
CA VAL A 234 6.49 20.63 -12.06
C VAL A 234 7.61 21.61 -12.38
N LYS A 235 7.65 22.04 -13.64
CA LYS A 235 8.49 23.10 -14.17
C LYS A 235 7.62 24.22 -14.73
N TRP A 236 8.04 25.45 -14.48
CA TRP A 236 7.36 26.64 -14.96
C TRP A 236 8.13 27.29 -16.10
N TYR A 237 7.41 27.72 -17.12
CA TYR A 237 7.95 28.41 -18.28
C TYR A 237 7.19 29.70 -18.51
N LYS A 238 7.91 30.73 -18.99
CA LYS A 238 7.33 31.97 -19.48
C LYS A 238 7.79 32.19 -20.92
N ASN A 239 6.85 32.31 -21.84
CA ASN A 239 7.12 32.42 -23.28
C ASN A 239 8.09 31.32 -23.77
N GLY A 240 7.92 30.09 -23.26
CA GLY A 240 8.78 28.94 -23.56
C GLY A 240 10.13 28.90 -22.85
N VAL A 241 10.51 29.92 -22.07
CA VAL A 241 11.77 29.97 -21.31
C VAL A 241 11.54 29.48 -19.89
N LEU A 242 12.37 28.54 -19.42
CA LEU A 242 12.28 28.00 -18.06
C LEU A 242 12.46 29.11 -17.02
N ILE A 243 11.54 29.19 -16.07
CA ILE A 243 11.60 30.10 -14.94
C ILE A 243 12.46 29.48 -13.85
N ASP A 244 13.52 30.20 -13.47
CA ASP A 244 14.37 29.85 -12.34
C ASP A 244 13.94 30.65 -11.11
N THR A 245 13.12 30.04 -10.25
CA THR A 245 12.61 30.66 -9.01
C THR A 245 13.70 30.85 -7.95
N GLU A 246 14.88 30.23 -8.11
CA GLU A 246 16.01 30.48 -7.22
C GLU A 246 16.69 31.82 -7.55
N LYS A 247 16.69 32.19 -8.83
CA LYS A 247 17.24 33.48 -9.30
C LYS A 247 16.27 34.65 -9.12
N ASP A 248 14.99 34.49 -9.49
CA ASP A 248 13.98 35.54 -9.29
C ASP A 248 13.17 35.29 -8.01
N LYS A 249 13.63 35.89 -6.91
CA LYS A 249 12.98 35.77 -5.59
C LYS A 249 11.57 36.37 -5.53
N ARG A 250 11.14 37.15 -6.54
CA ARG A 250 9.76 37.65 -6.65
C ARG A 250 8.78 36.55 -7.06
N MET A 251 9.27 35.43 -7.61
CA MET A 251 8.45 34.32 -8.07
C MET A 251 8.61 33.14 -7.12
N LYS A 252 7.49 32.61 -6.62
CA LYS A 252 7.49 31.41 -5.78
C LYS A 252 6.32 30.53 -6.14
N TYR A 253 6.56 29.23 -6.15
CA TYR A 253 5.46 28.26 -6.14
C TYR A 253 5.20 27.77 -4.71
N HIS A 254 3.95 27.42 -4.45
CA HIS A 254 3.50 26.79 -3.22
C HIS A 254 2.49 25.71 -3.55
N GLN A 255 2.58 24.60 -2.83
CA GLN A 255 1.70 23.47 -3.00
C GLN A 255 1.11 23.09 -1.65
N ASP A 256 -0.21 23.07 -1.59
CA ASP A 256 -0.97 22.61 -0.43
C ASP A 256 -1.89 21.48 -0.89
N MET A 257 -1.50 20.25 -0.56
CA MET A 257 -2.10 19.04 -1.11
C MET A 257 -2.16 19.10 -2.64
N THR A 258 -3.36 19.09 -3.21
CA THR A 258 -3.58 19.12 -4.66
C THR A 258 -3.71 20.54 -5.24
N ARG A 259 -3.88 21.57 -4.39
CA ARG A 259 -3.96 22.97 -4.81
C ARG A 259 -2.56 23.55 -4.93
N CYS A 260 -2.23 24.02 -6.12
CA CYS A 260 -0.94 24.61 -6.40
C CYS A 260 -1.09 26.07 -6.84
N ILE A 261 -0.16 26.91 -6.39
CA ILE A 261 -0.11 28.32 -6.74
C ILE A 261 1.29 28.70 -7.19
N PHE A 262 1.40 29.42 -8.30
CA PHE A 262 2.60 30.14 -8.69
C PHE A 262 2.34 31.62 -8.49
N ARG A 263 3.09 32.25 -7.58
CA ARG A 263 2.90 33.62 -7.14
C ARG A 263 4.02 34.51 -7.64
N ILE A 264 3.64 35.64 -8.22
CA ILE A 264 4.52 36.77 -8.52
C ILE A 264 4.22 37.84 -7.46
N PHE A 265 5.17 38.17 -6.58
CA PHE A 265 4.91 39.06 -5.45
C PHE A 265 4.66 40.52 -5.85
N LYS A 266 5.34 41.00 -6.89
CA LYS A 266 5.19 42.35 -7.43
C LYS A 266 5.22 42.28 -8.95
N THR A 267 4.05 42.41 -9.57
CA THR A 267 3.89 42.30 -11.02
C THR A 267 4.35 43.55 -11.73
N THR A 268 5.12 43.37 -12.80
CA THR A 268 5.62 44.42 -13.69
C THR A 268 5.10 44.21 -15.10
N LYS A 269 5.17 45.23 -15.98
CA LYS A 269 4.76 45.04 -17.38
C LYS A 269 5.58 43.98 -18.10
N ALA A 270 6.85 43.79 -17.69
CA ALA A 270 7.69 42.72 -18.22
C ALA A 270 7.18 41.32 -17.85
N ASP A 271 6.35 41.18 -16.81
CA ASP A 271 5.75 39.91 -16.38
C ASP A 271 4.58 39.45 -17.28
N GLU A 272 4.13 40.28 -18.21
CA GLU A 272 3.17 39.90 -19.25
C GLU A 272 3.72 38.78 -20.15
N GLY A 273 2.84 37.85 -20.54
CA GLY A 273 3.19 36.77 -21.45
C GLY A 273 2.44 35.47 -21.18
N GLU A 274 2.84 34.44 -21.91
CA GLU A 274 2.30 33.09 -21.77
C GLU A 274 3.06 32.33 -20.69
N TYR A 275 2.32 31.82 -19.70
CA TYR A 275 2.86 30.98 -18.65
C TYR A 275 2.42 29.55 -18.86
N THR A 276 3.38 28.62 -18.77
CA THR A 276 3.13 27.18 -18.89
C THR A 276 3.65 26.47 -17.65
N CYS A 277 2.79 25.69 -17.01
CA CYS A 277 3.16 24.73 -15.98
C CYS A 277 3.21 23.34 -16.62
N GLN A 278 4.34 22.66 -16.54
CA GLN A 278 4.56 21.33 -17.12
C GLN A 278 4.94 20.35 -16.02
N ILE A 279 4.29 19.19 -15.99
CA ILE A 279 4.68 18.06 -15.15
C ILE A 279 6.01 17.49 -15.67
N ASP A 280 7.00 17.38 -14.79
CA ASP A 280 8.35 16.90 -15.11
C ASP A 280 8.43 15.37 -15.07
N ASP A 281 7.62 14.72 -15.92
CA ASP A 281 7.61 13.28 -16.15
C ASP A 281 7.78 12.95 -17.65
N GLU A 282 7.77 11.66 -17.98
CA GLU A 282 7.91 11.20 -19.38
C GLU A 282 6.74 11.63 -20.28
N ARG A 283 5.55 11.88 -19.71
CA ARG A 283 4.36 12.30 -20.46
C ARG A 283 4.42 13.79 -20.79
N GLY A 284 5.07 14.60 -19.96
CA GLY A 284 5.28 16.02 -20.20
C GLY A 284 3.97 16.80 -20.32
N ILE A 285 2.93 16.40 -19.60
CA ILE A 285 1.63 17.07 -19.63
C ILE A 285 1.81 18.50 -19.14
N LYS A 286 1.09 19.43 -19.77
CA LYS A 286 1.22 20.85 -19.48
C LYS A 286 -0.13 21.56 -19.52
N THR A 287 -0.21 22.65 -18.77
CA THR A 287 -1.30 23.63 -18.82
C THR A 287 -0.73 25.02 -19.06
N THR A 288 -1.46 25.84 -19.82
CA THR A 288 -0.95 27.12 -20.32
C THR A 288 -2.01 28.21 -20.19
N GLY A 289 -1.59 29.40 -19.75
CA GLY A 289 -2.45 30.58 -19.63
C GLY A 289 -1.69 31.86 -19.97
N SER A 290 -2.38 32.82 -20.61
CA SER A 290 -1.82 34.13 -20.95
C SER A 290 -2.13 35.16 -19.87
N VAL A 291 -1.09 35.78 -19.31
CA VAL A 291 -1.17 36.86 -18.32
C VAL A 291 -1.04 38.19 -19.05
N TYR A 292 -2.02 39.08 -18.87
CA TYR A 292 -2.05 40.44 -19.38
C TYR A 292 -1.94 41.42 -18.21
N VAL A 293 -0.94 42.30 -18.27
CA VAL A 293 -0.66 43.25 -17.20
C VAL A 293 -1.25 44.60 -17.57
N GLU A 294 -2.30 44.97 -16.85
CA GLU A 294 -2.93 46.27 -16.93
C GLU A 294 -2.20 47.29 -16.04
N GLU A 295 -2.15 48.53 -16.52
CA GLU A 295 -1.71 49.63 -15.67
C GLU A 295 -2.84 49.98 -14.69
N PRO A 296 -2.55 50.05 -13.38
CA PRO A 296 -3.52 50.55 -12.42
C PRO A 296 -3.97 51.93 -12.86
N GLN A 297 -5.28 52.14 -12.91
CA GLN A 297 -5.84 53.45 -13.17
C GLN A 297 -5.68 54.24 -11.88
N TRP A 298 -4.55 54.93 -11.71
CA TRP A 298 -4.25 55.80 -10.57
C TRP A 298 -5.21 57.00 -10.51
N ARG A 299 -6.48 56.72 -10.26
CA ARG A 299 -7.52 57.73 -10.17
C ARG A 299 -7.50 58.32 -8.77
N PHE A 300 -7.50 59.65 -8.74
CA PHE A 300 -7.83 60.38 -7.52
C PHE A 300 -9.26 60.05 -7.13
N GLU A 301 -9.39 59.42 -5.97
CA GLU A 301 -10.67 59.28 -5.27
C GLU A 301 -11.08 60.65 -4.69
N THR A 302 -10.11 61.36 -4.09
CA THR A 302 -10.28 62.76 -3.66
C THR A 302 -9.26 63.65 -4.37
N LYS A 303 -9.75 64.67 -5.09
CA LYS A 303 -8.91 65.66 -5.76
C LYS A 303 -8.62 66.84 -4.84
N LEU A 304 -7.52 67.54 -5.10
CA LEU A 304 -7.23 68.81 -4.45
C LEU A 304 -8.33 69.85 -4.73
N PRO A 305 -8.61 70.75 -3.78
CA PRO A 305 -9.50 71.88 -4.02
C PRO A 305 -8.95 72.77 -5.15
N ALA A 306 -9.85 73.31 -5.97
CA ALA A 306 -9.47 74.15 -7.11
C ALA A 306 -8.81 75.48 -6.69
N THR A 307 -9.23 76.01 -5.55
CA THR A 307 -8.69 77.21 -4.94
C THR A 307 -8.69 77.00 -3.43
N LEU A 308 -7.62 77.42 -2.78
CA LEU A 308 -7.54 77.52 -1.33
C LEU A 308 -7.00 78.91 -0.98
N GLU A 309 -7.72 79.63 -0.16
CA GLU A 309 -7.34 80.97 0.32
C GLU A 309 -6.83 80.85 1.75
N GLY A 310 -5.79 81.60 2.10
CA GLY A 310 -5.21 81.65 3.43
C GLY A 310 -4.50 82.97 3.64
N ASP A 311 -4.40 83.39 4.90
CA ASP A 311 -3.74 84.63 5.28
C ASP A 311 -2.23 84.44 5.43
N GLU A 312 -1.49 85.55 5.45
CA GLU A 312 -0.04 85.53 5.64
C GLU A 312 0.30 84.89 7.01
N ASN A 313 1.14 83.85 6.98
CA ASN A 313 1.53 82.99 8.11
C ASN A 313 0.57 81.85 8.47
N ASP A 314 -0.49 81.61 7.68
CA ASP A 314 -1.31 80.42 7.87
C ASP A 314 -0.57 79.13 7.48
N LYS A 315 -0.83 78.07 8.25
CA LYS A 315 -0.41 76.72 7.89
C LYS A 315 -1.50 76.09 7.02
N ILE A 316 -1.18 75.84 5.76
CA ILE A 316 -2.05 75.15 4.81
C ILE A 316 -1.68 73.66 4.75
N GLU A 317 -2.69 72.79 4.81
CA GLU A 317 -2.55 71.35 4.56
C GLU A 317 -3.36 70.98 3.32
N LEU A 318 -2.69 70.38 2.34
CA LEU A 318 -3.30 69.87 1.12
C LEU A 318 -3.39 68.34 1.21
N GLU A 319 -4.58 67.81 0.97
CA GLU A 319 -4.84 66.37 1.02
C GLU A 319 -5.52 65.92 -0.26
N CYS A 320 -5.05 64.81 -0.82
CA CYS A 320 -5.70 64.08 -1.90
C CYS A 320 -5.58 62.58 -1.63
N SER A 321 -6.49 61.79 -2.18
CA SER A 321 -6.48 60.33 -2.04
C SER A 321 -6.57 59.66 -3.41
N VAL A 322 -5.87 58.55 -3.57
CA VAL A 322 -5.82 57.74 -4.80
C VAL A 322 -6.38 56.35 -4.52
N GLN A 323 -7.00 55.74 -5.53
CA GLN A 323 -7.68 54.46 -5.38
C GLN A 323 -6.73 53.30 -5.03
N ASP A 324 -5.47 53.38 -5.43
CA ASP A 324 -4.46 52.35 -5.21
C ASP A 324 -3.44 52.81 -4.17
N GLU A 325 -3.37 52.12 -3.04
CA GLU A 325 -2.42 52.42 -1.94
C GLU A 325 -0.95 52.36 -2.37
N ASP A 326 -0.63 51.61 -3.44
CA ASP A 326 0.72 51.46 -3.97
C ASP A 326 1.04 52.49 -5.08
N ALA A 327 0.16 53.45 -5.33
CA ALA A 327 0.40 54.49 -6.32
C ALA A 327 1.58 55.39 -5.89
N GLU A 328 2.51 55.61 -6.81
CA GLU A 328 3.60 56.57 -6.61
C GLU A 328 3.02 57.99 -6.74
N CYS A 329 3.21 58.82 -5.71
CA CYS A 329 2.67 60.17 -5.63
C CYS A 329 3.81 61.19 -5.47
N ASP A 330 3.85 62.16 -6.37
CA ASP A 330 4.79 63.29 -6.32
C ASP A 330 4.01 64.61 -6.26
N TRP A 331 4.54 65.57 -5.49
CA TRP A 331 4.00 66.93 -5.41
C TRP A 331 4.80 67.87 -6.31
N PHE A 332 4.11 68.67 -7.13
CA PHE A 332 4.71 69.68 -7.99
C PHE A 332 4.16 71.06 -7.63
N PHE A 333 5.00 72.08 -7.69
CA PHE A 333 4.63 73.48 -7.49
C PHE A 333 5.16 74.28 -8.67
N GLU A 334 4.25 74.94 -9.40
CA GLU A 334 4.55 75.69 -10.62
C GLU A 334 5.09 74.88 -11.81
N GLY A 335 4.79 73.58 -11.85
CA GLY A 335 5.25 72.65 -12.89
C GLY A 335 6.63 72.11 -12.57
#